data_AF-A0A1M3ECZ3-F1
#
_entry.id   AF-A0A1M3ECZ3-F1
#
_cell.length_a   1.000
_cell.length_b   1.000
_cell.length_c   1.000
_cell.angle_alpha   90.00
_cell.angle_beta   90.00
_cell.angle_gamma   90.00
#
_symmetry.space_group_name_H-M   'P 1'
#
loop_
_entity.id
_entity.type
_entity.pdbx_description
1 polymer ?
#
loop_
_entity_poly.entity_id
_entity_poly.type
_entity_poly.pdbx_seq_one_letter_code
_entity_poly.pdbx_strand_id
1 'polypeptide(L)'
;MLTLSNGRYQETFDEDTLQRIGSVVINSRTNQIVQLLDADSLSNETTDNSSASRWYSVDPLAEKYASHSPYNFVLNNPIIFVDPDGREVVVAQKYQAQFNKALSSVFGAAASNFKYNDKGVLSYSGVVKDLPKAQQKIFNKLNGVMTSKDVTNIVYETTYTITDKNSKNITIDASKSGGESTILMKENSNVSQNYVIVDPNAPTSISVMEVTEQYYSSKGSFPKPGDPPNFKEAKVTTNTENATWHGIGHVIYAGQSQDKVIDFDNEVRKASTPTLPARNPDETHNSTVTSGTGAVWEQQ
;
A
#
# COMPACT_ATOMS: atom_id res chain seq x y z
N MET A 1 35.96 -25.32 -47.87
CA MET A 1 34.79 -24.48 -47.52
C MET A 1 33.94 -24.40 -48.78
N LEU A 2 32.74 -25.02 -48.79
CA LEU A 2 31.79 -24.88 -49.89
C LEU A 2 31.05 -23.55 -49.72
N THR A 3 31.03 -22.70 -50.74
CA THR A 3 30.18 -21.50 -50.78
C THR A 3 28.96 -21.78 -51.65
N LEU A 4 27.79 -21.25 -51.25
CA LEU A 4 26.52 -21.50 -51.97
C LEU A 4 26.48 -20.76 -53.32
N SER A 5 27.23 -19.67 -53.46
CA SER A 5 27.29 -18.87 -54.69
C SER A 5 28.43 -19.24 -55.64
N ASN A 6 29.27 -20.22 -55.30
CA ASN A 6 30.46 -20.60 -56.09
C ASN A 6 31.36 -19.39 -56.43
N GLY A 7 31.46 -18.42 -55.51
CA GLY A 7 32.31 -17.24 -55.63
C GLY A 7 31.72 -16.06 -56.42
N ARG A 8 30.43 -16.07 -56.77
CA ARG A 8 29.78 -14.95 -57.47
C ARG A 8 29.42 -13.75 -56.59
N TYR A 9 29.30 -13.95 -55.29
CA TYR A 9 28.97 -12.91 -54.33
C TYR A 9 29.93 -12.95 -53.13
N GLN A 10 30.17 -11.80 -52.51
CA GLN A 10 30.93 -11.72 -51.26
C GLN A 10 30.02 -12.20 -50.11
N GLU A 11 30.17 -13.47 -49.73
CA GLU A 11 29.45 -14.06 -48.60
C GLU A 11 30.17 -13.67 -47.29
N THR A 12 29.55 -12.79 -46.51
CA THR A 12 29.92 -12.58 -45.10
C THR A 12 29.29 -13.67 -44.26
N PHE A 13 30.11 -14.48 -43.60
CA PHE A 13 29.65 -15.40 -42.57
C PHE A 13 29.73 -14.64 -41.24
N ASP A 14 28.60 -14.35 -40.62
CA ASP A 14 28.58 -13.75 -39.29
C ASP A 14 29.31 -14.70 -38.33
N GLU A 15 30.28 -14.17 -37.57
CA GLU A 15 31.01 -14.92 -36.54
C GLU A 15 30.15 -15.18 -35.30
N ASP A 16 28.91 -15.61 -35.50
CA ASP A 16 27.91 -15.90 -34.46
C ASP A 16 28.23 -17.19 -33.67
N THR A 17 29.48 -17.68 -33.75
CA THR A 17 29.94 -18.89 -33.06
C THR A 17 30.96 -18.64 -31.97
N LEU A 18 31.56 -17.45 -31.91
CA LEU A 18 32.44 -17.07 -30.81
C LEU A 18 31.61 -16.35 -29.74
N GLN A 19 31.49 -16.97 -28.57
CA GLN A 19 30.82 -16.38 -27.42
C GLN A 19 31.84 -16.05 -26.34
N ARG A 20 31.78 -14.82 -25.84
CA ARG A 20 32.56 -14.39 -24.68
C ARG A 20 31.76 -14.64 -23.41
N ILE A 21 32.37 -15.33 -22.46
CA ILE A 21 31.87 -15.52 -21.10
C ILE A 21 32.95 -15.01 -20.14
N GLY A 22 32.73 -13.83 -19.58
CA GLY A 22 33.71 -13.17 -18.69
C GLY A 22 35.05 -12.91 -19.39
N SER A 23 36.11 -13.53 -18.90
CA SER A 23 37.47 -13.44 -19.44
C SER A 23 37.79 -14.53 -20.48
N VAL A 24 36.83 -15.35 -20.91
CA VAL A 24 37.09 -16.48 -21.80
C VAL A 24 36.23 -16.38 -23.07
N VAL A 25 36.85 -16.57 -24.22
CA VAL A 25 36.17 -16.68 -25.51
C VAL A 25 36.12 -18.15 -25.92
N ILE A 26 34.92 -18.66 -26.14
CA ILE A 26 34.66 -20.04 -26.52
C ILE A 26 33.99 -20.11 -27.88
N ASN A 27 34.29 -21.15 -28.65
CA ASN A 27 33.54 -21.47 -29.85
C ASN A 27 32.35 -22.38 -29.48
N SER A 28 31.12 -21.89 -29.67
CA SER A 28 29.88 -22.56 -29.26
C SER A 28 29.53 -23.79 -30.10
N ARG A 29 30.20 -24.03 -31.25
CA ARG A 29 30.03 -25.25 -32.05
C ARG A 29 31.05 -26.32 -31.73
N THR A 30 32.29 -25.94 -31.45
CA THR A 30 33.36 -26.91 -31.17
C THR A 30 33.60 -27.14 -29.68
N ASN A 31 32.98 -26.35 -28.81
CA ASN A 31 33.19 -26.34 -27.36
C ASN A 31 34.67 -26.18 -26.95
N GLN A 32 35.45 -25.49 -27.77
CA GLN A 32 36.86 -25.22 -27.51
C GLN A 32 37.05 -23.79 -27.02
N ILE A 33 37.97 -23.62 -26.06
CA ILE A 33 38.44 -22.31 -25.64
C ILE A 33 39.34 -21.77 -26.74
N VAL A 34 38.96 -20.61 -27.28
CA VAL A 34 39.68 -19.95 -28.36
C VAL A 34 40.69 -18.95 -27.79
N GLN A 35 40.32 -18.25 -26.73
CA GLN A 35 41.17 -17.23 -26.12
C GLN A 35 40.84 -17.00 -24.64
N LEU A 36 41.88 -16.77 -23.84
CA LEU A 36 41.79 -16.21 -22.49
C LEU A 36 42.16 -14.73 -22.57
N LEU A 37 41.33 -13.86 -22.02
CA LEU A 37 41.48 -12.40 -22.01
C LEU A 37 41.99 -11.95 -20.64
N ASP A 38 42.89 -10.97 -20.63
CA ASP A 38 43.36 -10.34 -19.40
C ASP A 38 42.22 -9.59 -18.72
N ALA A 39 42.13 -9.71 -17.38
CA ALA A 39 41.03 -9.19 -16.57
C ALA A 39 40.82 -7.67 -16.72
N ASP A 40 41.88 -6.94 -17.09
CA ASP A 40 41.89 -5.48 -17.17
C ASP A 40 41.53 -4.93 -18.56
N SER A 41 41.30 -5.79 -19.56
CA SER A 41 40.75 -5.39 -20.87
C SER A 41 39.21 -5.37 -20.81
N LEU A 42 38.67 -4.74 -19.77
CA LEU A 42 37.24 -4.49 -19.63
C LEU A 42 36.79 -3.62 -20.80
N SER A 43 35.91 -4.17 -21.64
CA SER A 43 34.99 -3.33 -22.40
C SER A 43 34.28 -2.44 -21.38
N ASN A 44 34.33 -1.11 -21.56
CA ASN A 44 33.56 -0.15 -20.76
C ASN A 44 32.03 -0.31 -20.93
N GLU A 45 31.59 -1.35 -21.63
CA GLU A 45 30.22 -1.80 -21.60
C GLU A 45 30.11 -2.90 -20.55
N THR A 46 29.71 -2.50 -19.35
CA THR A 46 28.97 -3.40 -18.46
C THR A 46 27.96 -4.14 -19.33
N THR A 47 28.03 -5.47 -19.34
CA THR A 47 27.06 -6.30 -20.05
C THR A 47 25.71 -6.00 -19.41
N ASP A 48 24.96 -5.10 -20.01
CA ASP A 48 23.67 -4.69 -19.50
C ASP A 48 22.70 -5.86 -19.71
N ASN A 49 22.41 -6.59 -18.63
CA ASN A 49 21.40 -7.65 -18.64
C ASN A 49 19.98 -7.12 -18.86
N SER A 50 19.76 -5.82 -19.10
CA SER A 50 18.48 -5.30 -19.58
C SER A 50 17.99 -6.08 -20.80
N SER A 51 18.90 -6.50 -21.68
CA SER A 51 18.64 -7.34 -22.84
C SER A 51 18.14 -8.75 -22.49
N ALA A 52 18.59 -9.32 -21.37
CA ALA A 52 18.24 -10.67 -20.93
C ALA A 52 17.01 -10.72 -19.99
N SER A 53 16.62 -9.57 -19.41
CA SER A 53 15.45 -9.44 -18.51
C SER A 53 15.41 -10.53 -17.42
N ARG A 54 16.54 -10.80 -16.76
CA ARG A 54 16.73 -11.83 -15.72
C ARG A 54 17.61 -11.31 -14.60
N TRP A 55 17.45 -11.82 -13.39
CA TRP A 55 18.31 -11.48 -12.24
C TRP A 55 19.75 -12.04 -12.39
N TYR A 56 20.74 -11.32 -11.86
CA TYR A 56 22.14 -11.77 -11.82
C TYR A 56 22.41 -12.85 -10.76
N SER A 57 21.56 -12.92 -9.72
CA SER A 57 21.63 -13.87 -8.61
C SER A 57 20.27 -14.52 -8.37
N VAL A 58 20.26 -15.64 -7.65
CA VAL A 58 19.03 -16.35 -7.26
C VAL A 58 18.14 -15.42 -6.43
N ASP A 59 16.86 -15.36 -6.77
CA ASP A 59 15.84 -14.69 -5.96
C ASP A 59 15.76 -15.34 -4.55
N PRO A 60 15.93 -14.56 -3.46
CA PRO A 60 15.77 -15.05 -2.08
C PRO A 60 14.41 -15.70 -1.78
N LEU A 61 13.40 -15.47 -2.61
CA LEU A 61 12.05 -16.03 -2.51
C LEU A 61 11.77 -17.16 -3.51
N ALA A 62 12.80 -17.67 -4.20
CA ALA A 62 12.67 -18.73 -5.21
C ALA A 62 11.90 -19.97 -4.70
N GLU A 63 12.06 -20.33 -3.42
CA GLU A 63 11.36 -21.47 -2.82
C GLU A 63 9.83 -21.33 -2.81
N LYS A 64 9.31 -20.10 -2.80
CA LYS A 64 7.87 -19.82 -2.83
C LYS A 64 7.27 -20.00 -4.23
N TYR A 65 8.13 -20.00 -5.26
CA TYR A 65 7.75 -20.09 -6.67
C TYR A 65 8.44 -21.30 -7.32
N ALA A 66 8.34 -22.47 -6.71
CA ALA A 66 9.01 -23.70 -7.16
C ALA A 66 8.72 -24.09 -8.61
N SER A 67 7.60 -23.62 -9.18
CA SER A 67 7.22 -23.81 -10.59
C SER A 67 7.90 -22.83 -11.56
N HIS A 68 8.65 -21.84 -11.07
CA HIS A 68 9.30 -20.80 -11.86
C HIS A 68 10.82 -20.78 -11.61
N SER A 69 11.56 -20.33 -12.62
CA SER A 69 13.01 -20.21 -12.50
C SER A 69 13.39 -19.24 -11.37
N PRO A 70 14.41 -19.54 -10.55
CA PRO A 70 14.92 -18.63 -9.50
C PRO A 70 15.49 -17.30 -10.03
N TYR A 71 15.57 -17.14 -11.36
CA TYR A 71 16.07 -15.94 -12.03
C TYR A 71 14.97 -15.22 -12.84
N ASN A 72 13.70 -15.59 -12.63
CA ASN A 72 12.57 -15.05 -13.37
C ASN A 72 12.30 -13.59 -12.97
N PHE A 73 12.28 -12.69 -13.96
CA PHE A 73 11.91 -11.30 -13.76
C PHE A 73 10.40 -11.13 -13.99
N VAL A 74 9.67 -10.74 -12.95
CA VAL A 74 8.30 -10.24 -13.08
C VAL A 74 7.34 -11.30 -13.68
N LEU A 75 7.59 -12.58 -13.39
CA LEU A 75 6.85 -13.73 -13.94
C LEU A 75 6.74 -13.71 -15.47
N ASN A 76 7.74 -13.13 -16.16
CA ASN A 76 7.77 -12.88 -17.60
C ASN A 76 6.63 -12.00 -18.14
N ASN A 77 6.02 -11.14 -17.31
CA ASN A 77 4.99 -10.20 -17.75
C ASN A 77 5.24 -8.75 -17.26
N PRO A 78 6.26 -8.08 -17.80
CA PRO A 78 6.66 -6.73 -17.39
C PRO A 78 5.74 -5.61 -17.91
N ILE A 79 4.71 -5.95 -18.70
CA ILE A 79 3.69 -5.01 -19.18
C ILE A 79 2.62 -4.78 -18.11
N ILE A 80 2.28 -5.84 -17.36
CA ILE A 80 1.24 -5.80 -16.31
C ILE A 80 1.86 -5.61 -14.93
N PHE A 81 3.05 -6.16 -14.71
CA PHE A 81 3.70 -6.13 -13.41
C PHE A 81 4.98 -5.30 -13.50
N VAL A 82 5.23 -4.51 -12.45
CA VAL A 82 6.49 -3.80 -12.21
C VAL A 82 6.84 -4.16 -10.77
N ASP A 83 8.07 -4.56 -10.50
CA ASP A 83 8.54 -4.92 -9.16
C ASP A 83 9.55 -3.88 -8.65
N PRO A 84 9.12 -2.89 -7.83
CA PRO A 84 10.00 -1.87 -7.26
C PRO A 84 10.59 -2.22 -5.88
N ASP A 85 9.83 -2.96 -5.05
CA ASP A 85 10.07 -3.39 -3.64
C ASP A 85 8.75 -3.96 -3.06
N GLY A 86 7.59 -3.38 -3.42
CA GLY A 86 6.25 -3.95 -3.19
C GLY A 86 5.68 -3.80 -1.77
N ARG A 87 5.89 -2.68 -1.06
CA ARG A 87 5.59 -2.54 0.39
C ARG A 87 5.27 -1.12 0.88
N GLU A 88 4.13 -0.49 0.55
CA GLU A 88 4.11 0.99 0.59
C GLU A 88 2.73 1.65 0.89
N VAL A 89 2.76 2.80 1.58
CA VAL A 89 1.67 3.79 1.54
C VAL A 89 1.84 4.60 0.26
N VAL A 90 0.87 4.48 -0.64
CA VAL A 90 0.91 5.09 -1.97
C VAL A 90 -0.13 6.20 -2.06
N VAL A 91 0.33 7.39 -2.43
CA VAL A 91 -0.50 8.58 -2.63
C VAL A 91 -0.20 9.16 -4.00
N ALA A 92 -1.18 9.06 -4.89
CA ALA A 92 -1.08 9.65 -6.23
C ALA A 92 -0.75 11.14 -6.13
N GLN A 93 0.05 11.67 -7.06
CA GLN A 93 0.53 13.07 -7.01
C GLN A 93 -0.59 14.09 -6.80
N LYS A 94 -1.77 13.87 -7.41
CA LYS A 94 -2.96 14.72 -7.27
C LYS A 94 -3.54 14.80 -5.84
N TYR A 95 -3.16 13.87 -4.97
CA TYR A 95 -3.64 13.75 -3.59
C TYR A 95 -2.58 14.10 -2.54
N GLN A 96 -1.32 14.23 -2.93
CA GLN A 96 -0.21 14.47 -1.99
C GLN A 96 -0.40 15.79 -1.23
N ALA A 97 -0.96 16.82 -1.86
CA ALA A 97 -1.23 18.09 -1.20
C ALA A 97 -2.24 17.94 -0.05
N GLN A 98 -3.32 17.18 -0.25
CA GLN A 98 -4.30 16.87 0.79
C GLN A 98 -3.68 16.00 1.88
N PHE A 99 -2.93 14.96 1.51
CA PHE A 99 -2.30 14.09 2.51
C PHE A 99 -1.24 14.82 3.35
N ASN A 100 -0.49 15.74 2.74
CA ASN A 100 0.44 16.60 3.47
C ASN A 100 -0.25 17.49 4.51
N LYS A 101 -1.51 17.89 4.29
CA LYS A 101 -2.30 18.59 5.32
C LYS A 101 -2.64 17.67 6.49
N ALA A 102 -3.02 16.42 6.22
CA ALA A 102 -3.25 15.42 7.26
C ALA A 102 -1.98 15.13 8.07
N LEU A 103 -0.83 15.00 7.40
CA LEU A 103 0.47 14.87 8.09
C LEU A 103 0.80 16.12 8.91
N SER A 104 0.59 17.31 8.34
CA SER A 104 0.85 18.58 9.02
C SER A 104 -0.07 18.82 10.23
N SER A 105 -1.31 18.32 10.19
CA SER A 105 -2.24 18.48 11.32
C SER A 105 -1.72 17.79 12.57
N VAL A 106 -1.04 16.65 12.43
CA VAL A 106 -0.46 15.90 13.56
C VAL A 106 0.99 16.28 13.84
N PHE A 107 1.83 16.38 12.82
CA PHE A 107 3.29 16.53 12.96
C PHE A 107 3.79 17.98 12.85
N GLY A 108 2.93 18.94 12.50
CA GLY A 108 3.30 20.33 12.32
C GLY A 108 4.49 20.50 11.37
N ALA A 109 5.52 21.23 11.80
CA ALA A 109 6.73 21.45 11.02
C ALA A 109 7.48 20.16 10.63
N ALA A 110 7.39 19.12 11.46
CA ALA A 110 8.03 17.83 11.18
C ALA A 110 7.38 17.08 10.01
N ALA A 111 6.18 17.49 9.57
CA ALA A 111 5.55 16.94 8.37
C ALA A 111 6.40 17.16 7.10
N SER A 112 7.27 18.17 7.09
CA SER A 112 8.20 18.44 5.99
C SER A 112 9.24 17.32 5.76
N ASN A 113 9.46 16.45 6.76
CA ASN A 113 10.36 15.30 6.67
C ASN A 113 9.72 14.08 5.99
N PHE A 114 8.41 14.15 5.70
CA PHE A 114 7.78 13.15 4.84
C PHE A 114 8.03 13.50 3.37
N LYS A 115 8.42 12.48 2.59
CA LYS A 115 8.76 12.62 1.17
C LYS A 115 8.10 11.51 0.37
N TYR A 116 7.77 11.82 -0.88
CA TYR A 116 7.29 10.86 -1.85
C TYR A 116 8.38 10.53 -2.86
N ASN A 117 8.52 9.28 -3.24
CA ASN A 117 9.28 8.93 -4.44
C ASN A 117 8.43 9.12 -5.71
N ASP A 118 8.99 8.84 -6.88
CA ASP A 118 8.32 8.98 -8.18
C ASP A 118 7.05 8.13 -8.33
N LYS A 119 6.90 7.09 -7.50
CA LYS A 119 5.74 6.19 -7.47
C LYS A 119 4.68 6.64 -6.45
N GLY A 120 4.89 7.77 -5.78
CA GLY A 120 3.96 8.31 -4.78
C GLY A 120 4.07 7.65 -3.41
N VAL A 121 5.17 6.96 -3.14
CA VAL A 121 5.38 6.21 -1.89
C VAL A 121 5.86 7.13 -0.80
N LEU A 122 5.16 7.12 0.34
CA LEU A 122 5.54 7.90 1.50
C LEU A 122 6.74 7.29 2.24
N SER A 123 7.74 8.12 2.55
CA SER A 123 8.86 7.82 3.42
C SER A 123 9.08 8.96 4.43
N TYR A 124 9.77 8.68 5.53
CA TYR A 124 10.12 9.67 6.55
C TYR A 124 11.63 9.70 6.79
N SER A 125 12.24 10.88 6.70
CA SER A 125 13.69 11.07 6.88
C SER A 125 14.08 11.82 8.15
N GLY A 126 13.11 12.14 9.02
CA GLY A 126 13.34 12.87 10.26
C GLY A 126 13.81 11.98 11.43
N VAL A 127 14.22 12.61 12.52
CA VAL A 127 14.59 11.92 13.76
C VAL A 127 13.35 11.76 14.66
N VAL A 128 12.83 10.54 14.74
CA VAL A 128 11.59 10.23 15.50
C VAL A 128 11.68 10.64 16.97
N LYS A 129 12.88 10.56 17.58
CA LYS A 129 13.08 10.92 18.99
C LYS A 129 12.82 12.40 19.29
N ASP A 130 12.90 13.26 18.28
CA ASP A 130 12.69 14.71 18.42
C ASP A 130 11.21 15.09 18.40
N LEU A 131 10.33 14.16 17.99
CA LEU A 131 8.89 14.37 18.03
C LEU A 131 8.38 14.35 19.49
N PRO A 132 7.35 15.13 19.85
CA PRO A 132 6.59 14.94 21.09
C PRO A 132 6.11 13.50 21.27
N LYS A 133 6.01 13.03 22.52
CA LYS A 133 5.65 11.63 22.84
C LYS A 133 4.33 11.16 22.21
N ALA A 134 3.33 12.03 22.12
CA ALA A 134 2.07 11.72 21.44
C ALA A 134 2.29 11.48 19.93
N GLN A 135 3.05 12.34 19.27
CA GLN A 135 3.39 12.20 17.85
C GLN A 135 4.28 10.98 17.60
N GLN A 136 5.19 10.62 18.50
CA GLN A 136 5.99 9.38 18.39
C GLN A 136 5.10 8.13 18.32
N LYS A 137 4.05 8.05 19.14
CA LYS A 137 3.11 6.91 19.12
C LYS A 137 2.40 6.81 17.79
N ILE A 138 1.84 7.92 17.30
CA ILE A 138 1.13 7.98 16.02
C ILE A 138 2.09 7.66 14.87
N PHE A 139 3.30 8.22 14.90
CA PHE A 139 4.34 7.94 13.92
C PHE A 139 4.66 6.44 13.86
N ASN A 140 4.87 5.78 15.00
CA ASN A 140 5.19 4.35 15.02
C ASN A 140 4.07 3.50 14.40
N LYS A 141 2.81 3.89 14.59
CA LYS A 141 1.66 3.23 13.94
C LYS A 141 1.65 3.47 12.44
N LEU A 142 1.80 4.72 11.99
CA LEU A 142 1.91 5.06 10.57
C LEU A 142 3.10 4.37 9.92
N ASN A 143 4.26 4.31 10.59
CA ASN A 143 5.46 3.65 10.10
C ASN A 143 5.23 2.15 9.90
N GLY A 144 4.42 1.51 10.75
CA GLY A 144 3.97 0.13 10.52
C GLY A 144 3.20 -0.03 9.20
N VAL A 145 2.41 0.96 8.81
CA VAL A 145 1.71 0.97 7.51
C VAL A 145 2.67 1.30 6.36
N MET A 146 3.52 2.32 6.51
CA MET A 146 4.50 2.73 5.49
C MET A 146 5.51 1.63 5.15
N THR A 147 5.83 0.76 6.11
CA THR A 147 6.77 -0.37 5.94
C THR A 147 6.08 -1.72 5.76
N SER A 148 4.74 -1.73 5.69
CA SER A 148 3.95 -2.94 5.51
C SER A 148 4.14 -3.52 4.11
N LYS A 149 4.00 -4.84 3.98
CA LYS A 149 3.95 -5.51 2.67
C LYS A 149 2.64 -5.25 1.92
N ASP A 150 1.60 -4.84 2.64
CA ASP A 150 0.29 -4.58 2.07
C ASP A 150 0.25 -3.12 1.58
N VAL A 151 -0.03 -2.92 0.29
CA VAL A 151 -0.13 -1.57 -0.29
C VAL A 151 -1.37 -0.88 0.24
N THR A 152 -1.21 0.38 0.67
CA THR A 152 -2.32 1.21 1.14
C THR A 152 -2.43 2.47 0.32
N ASN A 153 -3.52 2.59 -0.43
CA ASN A 153 -3.82 3.73 -1.29
C ASN A 153 -4.63 4.77 -0.51
N ILE A 154 -4.15 6.01 -0.46
CA ILE A 154 -4.93 7.15 0.09
C ILE A 154 -5.50 7.97 -1.07
N VAL A 155 -6.82 8.09 -1.11
CA VAL A 155 -7.59 8.68 -2.22
C VAL A 155 -8.49 9.79 -1.68
N TYR A 156 -8.46 10.97 -2.31
CA TYR A 156 -9.35 12.09 -1.95
C TYR A 156 -10.39 12.33 -3.04
N GLU A 157 -11.44 11.52 -3.05
CA GLU A 157 -12.59 11.65 -3.94
C GLU A 157 -13.87 11.29 -3.16
N THR A 158 -14.98 11.95 -3.49
CA THR A 158 -16.29 11.60 -2.92
C THR A 158 -16.69 10.18 -3.29
N THR A 159 -16.43 9.79 -4.55
CA THR A 159 -16.61 8.42 -5.04
C THR A 159 -15.35 7.95 -5.74
N TYR A 160 -14.99 6.68 -5.60
CA TYR A 160 -13.82 6.09 -6.24
C TYR A 160 -14.14 4.67 -6.70
N THR A 161 -13.72 4.32 -7.92
CA THR A 161 -13.93 2.97 -8.47
C THR A 161 -12.63 2.21 -8.52
N ILE A 162 -12.62 1.02 -7.90
CA ILE A 162 -11.53 0.06 -8.00
C ILE A 162 -11.96 -1.13 -8.85
N THR A 163 -11.01 -1.83 -9.43
CA THR A 163 -11.24 -3.11 -10.09
C THR A 163 -10.73 -4.22 -9.18
N ASP A 164 -11.61 -5.18 -8.87
CA ASP A 164 -11.28 -6.33 -8.04
C ASP A 164 -10.44 -7.37 -8.80
N LYS A 165 -10.02 -8.44 -8.10
CA LYS A 165 -9.22 -9.54 -8.67
C LYS A 165 -9.93 -10.29 -9.80
N ASN A 166 -11.25 -10.16 -9.91
CA ASN A 166 -12.09 -10.81 -10.92
C ASN A 166 -12.45 -9.86 -12.06
N SER A 167 -11.77 -8.71 -12.17
CA SER A 167 -12.04 -7.66 -13.16
C SER A 167 -13.42 -7.01 -13.03
N LYS A 168 -14.04 -7.08 -11.85
CA LYS A 168 -15.31 -6.40 -11.54
C LYS A 168 -15.03 -5.04 -10.93
N ASN A 169 -15.78 -4.03 -11.37
CA ASN A 169 -15.71 -2.70 -10.78
C ASN A 169 -16.48 -2.66 -9.45
N ILE A 170 -15.84 -2.11 -8.43
CA ILE A 170 -16.42 -1.80 -7.12
C ILE A 170 -16.34 -0.29 -6.97
N THR A 171 -17.49 0.37 -6.89
CA THR A 171 -17.59 1.81 -6.64
C THR A 171 -17.82 2.04 -5.15
N ILE A 172 -16.95 2.85 -4.56
CA ILE A 172 -16.95 3.23 -3.16
C ILE A 172 -17.42 4.69 -3.08
N ASP A 173 -18.32 4.99 -2.15
CA ASP A 173 -18.86 6.32 -1.92
C ASP A 173 -18.58 6.72 -0.46
N ALA A 174 -17.65 7.64 -0.26
CA ALA A 174 -17.24 8.10 1.07
C ALA A 174 -18.27 9.07 1.69
N SER A 175 -19.14 9.70 0.88
CA SER A 175 -20.17 10.60 1.39
C SER A 175 -21.25 9.89 2.20
N LYS A 176 -21.46 8.58 1.94
CA LYS A 176 -22.42 7.73 2.64
C LYS A 176 -21.94 7.22 4.00
N SER A 177 -20.66 7.39 4.31
CA SER A 177 -20.00 6.81 5.49
C SER A 177 -19.43 7.89 6.42
N GLY A 178 -20.04 9.09 6.42
CA GLY A 178 -19.56 10.20 7.26
C GLY A 178 -18.26 10.86 6.78
N GLY A 179 -17.89 10.66 5.51
CA GLY A 179 -16.76 11.32 4.85
C GLY A 179 -15.52 10.44 4.65
N GLU A 180 -15.55 9.18 5.07
CA GLU A 180 -14.46 8.23 4.90
C GLU A 180 -15.01 6.83 4.63
N SER A 181 -14.43 6.13 3.65
CA SER A 181 -14.72 4.72 3.39
C SER A 181 -13.42 3.97 3.13
N THR A 182 -13.14 2.97 3.98
CA THR A 182 -11.97 2.10 3.82
C THR A 182 -12.38 0.71 3.32
N ILE A 183 -11.60 0.16 2.39
CA ILE A 183 -11.67 -1.25 1.98
C ILE A 183 -10.30 -1.91 2.20
N LEU A 184 -10.30 -3.03 2.92
CA LEU A 184 -9.08 -3.71 3.35
C LEU A 184 -8.98 -5.09 2.70
N MET A 185 -7.81 -5.41 2.16
CA MET A 185 -7.56 -6.72 1.55
C MET A 185 -7.70 -7.89 2.54
N LYS A 186 -7.48 -7.63 3.83
CA LYS A 186 -7.64 -8.61 4.90
C LYS A 186 -9.11 -8.97 5.17
N GLU A 187 -10.02 -8.10 4.79
CA GLU A 187 -11.47 -8.21 5.07
C GLU A 187 -12.28 -8.45 3.80
N ASN A 188 -11.71 -8.13 2.63
CA ASN A 188 -12.28 -8.41 1.34
C ASN A 188 -11.30 -9.19 0.47
N SER A 189 -11.55 -10.49 0.33
CA SER A 189 -10.73 -11.42 -0.45
C SER A 189 -10.66 -11.07 -1.94
N ASN A 190 -11.61 -10.29 -2.47
CA ASN A 190 -11.63 -9.85 -3.86
C ASN A 190 -10.69 -8.67 -4.13
N VAL A 191 -10.17 -7.99 -3.11
CA VAL A 191 -9.26 -6.85 -3.27
C VAL A 191 -7.83 -7.24 -2.92
N SER A 192 -6.85 -6.69 -3.65
CA SER A 192 -5.41 -7.00 -3.51
C SER A 192 -4.62 -5.98 -2.71
N GLN A 193 -5.22 -4.82 -2.43
CA GLN A 193 -4.60 -3.69 -1.75
C GLN A 193 -5.62 -3.05 -0.80
N ASN A 194 -5.15 -2.24 0.13
CA ASN A 194 -6.02 -1.40 0.96
C ASN A 194 -6.30 -0.08 0.21
N TYR A 195 -7.51 0.44 0.37
CA TYR A 195 -7.88 1.76 -0.10
C TYR A 195 -8.60 2.53 1.00
N VAL A 196 -8.11 3.73 1.29
CA VAL A 196 -8.73 4.71 2.18
C VAL A 196 -9.25 5.84 1.30
N ILE A 197 -10.58 5.95 1.19
CA ILE A 197 -11.24 6.95 0.35
C ILE A 197 -11.80 8.02 1.28
N VAL A 198 -11.34 9.25 1.13
CA VAL A 198 -11.75 10.40 1.94
C VAL A 198 -12.48 11.40 1.07
N ASP A 199 -13.72 11.74 1.44
CA ASP A 199 -14.47 12.78 0.75
C ASP A 199 -13.92 14.17 1.11
N PRO A 200 -13.33 14.92 0.16
CA PRO A 200 -12.82 16.26 0.44
C PRO A 200 -13.95 17.26 0.76
N ASN A 201 -15.20 16.92 0.47
CA ASN A 201 -16.38 17.75 0.72
C ASN A 201 -17.22 17.27 1.91
N ALA A 202 -16.68 16.33 2.71
CA ALA A 202 -17.38 15.79 3.86
C ALA A 202 -17.82 16.89 4.84
N PRO A 203 -18.99 16.72 5.51
CA PRO A 203 -19.42 17.65 6.52
C PRO A 203 -18.45 17.67 7.71
N THR A 204 -18.29 18.83 8.36
CA THR A 204 -17.43 18.98 9.55
C THR A 204 -18.07 18.48 10.85
N SER A 205 -19.29 17.95 10.76
CA SER A 205 -20.05 17.37 11.87
C SER A 205 -20.96 16.27 11.35
N ILE A 206 -20.85 15.07 11.93
CA ILE A 206 -21.64 13.89 11.57
C ILE A 206 -22.49 13.42 12.76
N SER A 207 -23.67 12.85 12.49
CA SER A 207 -24.43 12.11 13.50
C SER A 207 -23.94 10.67 13.56
N VAL A 208 -23.73 10.16 14.77
CA VAL A 208 -23.42 8.75 15.06
C VAL A 208 -24.32 8.25 16.18
N MET A 209 -24.45 6.94 16.33
CA MET A 209 -25.19 6.30 17.41
C MET A 209 -24.21 5.73 18.45
N GLU A 210 -23.80 6.57 19.41
CA GLU A 210 -22.90 6.16 20.49
C GLU A 210 -23.47 4.97 21.27
N VAL A 211 -22.61 4.00 21.55
CA VAL A 211 -22.94 2.80 22.31
C VAL A 211 -23.06 3.15 23.79
N THR A 212 -24.17 2.76 24.42
CA THR A 212 -24.37 2.98 25.85
C THR A 212 -23.90 1.78 26.68
N GLU A 213 -23.76 1.97 28.00
CA GLU A 213 -23.45 0.87 28.93
C GLU A 213 -24.49 -0.28 28.87
N GLN A 214 -25.73 0.03 28.49
CA GLN A 214 -26.78 -0.97 28.33
C GLN A 214 -26.45 -1.96 27.22
N TYR A 215 -25.87 -1.50 26.11
CA TYR A 215 -25.51 -2.38 25.01
C TYR A 215 -24.52 -3.46 25.46
N TYR A 216 -23.49 -3.07 26.22
CA TYR A 216 -22.52 -4.01 26.76
C TYR A 216 -23.13 -4.94 27.81
N SER A 217 -23.97 -4.39 28.70
CA SER A 217 -24.64 -5.16 29.76
C SER A 217 -25.60 -6.21 29.19
N SER A 218 -26.31 -5.86 28.11
CA SER A 218 -27.27 -6.73 27.41
C SER A 218 -26.64 -7.58 26.31
N LYS A 219 -25.34 -7.40 26.04
CA LYS A 219 -24.61 -8.00 24.91
C LYS A 219 -25.31 -7.75 23.57
N GLY A 220 -25.81 -6.54 23.38
CA GLY A 220 -26.52 -6.11 22.18
C GLY A 220 -27.96 -6.60 22.05
N SER A 221 -28.51 -7.26 23.08
CA SER A 221 -29.93 -7.68 23.06
C SER A 221 -30.85 -6.47 23.07
N PHE A 222 -32.02 -6.58 22.43
CA PHE A 222 -33.03 -5.52 22.45
C PHE A 222 -33.40 -5.12 23.89
N PRO A 223 -33.40 -3.81 24.23
CA PRO A 223 -33.79 -3.35 25.56
C PRO A 223 -35.22 -3.78 25.90
N LYS A 224 -35.45 -4.25 27.13
CA LYS A 224 -36.79 -4.56 27.63
C LYS A 224 -37.55 -3.27 27.95
N PRO A 225 -38.89 -3.31 28.07
CA PRO A 225 -39.65 -2.15 28.52
C PRO A 225 -39.12 -1.63 29.86
N GLY A 226 -38.66 -0.37 29.88
CA GLY A 226 -38.07 0.28 31.06
C GLY A 226 -36.54 0.29 31.10
N ASP A 227 -35.86 -0.50 30.26
CA ASP A 227 -34.40 -0.43 30.13
C ASP A 227 -33.98 0.85 29.40
N PRO A 228 -32.80 1.42 29.71
CA PRO A 228 -32.20 2.48 28.89
C PRO A 228 -31.93 1.99 27.44
N PRO A 229 -31.82 2.89 26.45
CA PRO A 229 -31.55 2.49 25.08
C PRO A 229 -30.10 2.00 24.92
N ASN A 230 -29.87 1.04 24.02
CA ASN A 230 -28.53 0.56 23.66
C ASN A 230 -27.66 1.60 22.95
N PHE A 231 -28.31 2.57 22.29
CA PHE A 231 -27.63 3.59 21.51
C PHE A 231 -28.21 4.97 21.80
N LYS A 232 -27.37 6.00 21.64
CA LYS A 232 -27.76 7.41 21.79
C LYS A 232 -27.17 8.21 20.64
N GLU A 233 -27.99 9.02 19.98
CA GLU A 233 -27.48 9.92 18.95
C GLU A 233 -26.50 10.96 19.55
N ALA A 234 -25.36 11.14 18.89
CA ALA A 234 -24.37 12.15 19.22
C ALA A 234 -23.83 12.82 17.95
N LYS A 235 -23.32 14.04 18.11
CA LYS A 235 -22.65 14.79 17.04
C LYS A 235 -21.14 14.71 17.23
N VAL A 236 -20.44 14.23 16.21
CA VAL A 236 -18.97 14.16 16.19
C VAL A 236 -18.43 15.19 15.23
N THR A 237 -17.60 16.10 15.75
CA THR A 237 -16.84 17.04 14.92
C THR A 237 -15.72 16.29 14.18
N THR A 238 -15.61 16.54 12.89
CA THR A 238 -14.62 15.92 12.00
C THR A 238 -14.13 16.94 10.95
N ASN A 239 -13.08 16.57 10.23
CA ASN A 239 -12.57 17.26 9.05
C ASN A 239 -11.83 16.24 8.16
N THR A 240 -11.42 16.65 6.96
CA THR A 240 -10.74 15.78 5.99
C THR A 240 -9.44 15.19 6.55
N GLU A 241 -8.69 15.94 7.34
CA GLU A 241 -7.46 15.45 7.98
C GLU A 241 -7.75 14.35 9.00
N ASN A 242 -8.74 14.54 9.87
CA ASN A 242 -9.15 13.53 10.85
C ASN A 242 -9.74 12.29 10.17
N ALA A 243 -10.58 12.46 9.14
CA ALA A 243 -11.09 11.36 8.33
C ALA A 243 -9.96 10.53 7.70
N THR A 244 -8.91 11.19 7.18
CA THR A 244 -7.72 10.48 6.67
C THR A 244 -7.08 9.59 7.74
N TRP A 245 -6.88 10.12 8.94
CA TRP A 245 -6.29 9.37 10.05
C TRP A 245 -7.20 8.27 10.57
N HIS A 246 -8.52 8.48 10.58
CA HIS A 246 -9.52 7.45 10.89
C HIS A 246 -9.41 6.26 9.94
N GLY A 247 -9.33 6.50 8.63
CA GLY A 247 -9.11 5.46 7.62
C GLY A 247 -7.77 4.72 7.78
N ILE A 248 -6.69 5.44 8.10
CA ILE A 248 -5.40 4.81 8.47
C ILE A 248 -5.55 3.94 9.73
N GLY A 249 -6.40 4.34 10.67
CA GLY A 249 -6.78 3.54 11.85
C GLY A 249 -7.37 2.19 11.48
N HIS A 250 -8.29 2.15 10.50
CA HIS A 250 -8.81 0.88 9.98
C HIS A 250 -7.70 -0.01 9.43
N VAL A 251 -6.75 0.55 8.67
CA VAL A 251 -5.60 -0.21 8.15
C VAL A 251 -4.73 -0.78 9.27
N ILE A 252 -4.41 0.02 10.30
CA ILE A 252 -3.60 -0.40 11.46
C ILE A 252 -4.27 -1.55 12.23
N TYR A 253 -5.60 -1.51 12.37
CA TYR A 253 -6.37 -2.47 13.16
C TYR A 253 -7.17 -3.44 12.30
N ALA A 254 -6.73 -3.67 11.05
CA ALA A 254 -7.35 -4.61 10.13
C ALA A 254 -7.56 -6.00 10.78
N GLY A 255 -8.79 -6.49 10.75
CA GLY A 255 -9.21 -7.75 11.36
C GLY A 255 -9.27 -7.75 12.90
N GLN A 256 -9.24 -6.59 13.55
CA GLN A 256 -9.40 -6.44 15.00
C GLN A 256 -10.74 -5.77 15.35
N SER A 257 -11.05 -5.68 16.64
CA SER A 257 -12.21 -4.95 17.14
C SER A 257 -12.12 -3.46 16.80
N GLN A 258 -13.26 -2.85 16.45
CA GLN A 258 -13.31 -1.50 15.90
C GLN A 258 -13.21 -0.38 16.96
N ASP A 259 -13.35 -0.71 18.24
CA ASP A 259 -12.99 0.20 19.35
C ASP A 259 -11.54 0.68 19.27
N LYS A 260 -10.62 -0.15 18.77
CA LYS A 260 -9.21 0.25 18.60
C LYS A 260 -9.01 1.37 17.58
N VAL A 261 -9.93 1.47 16.60
CA VAL A 261 -9.94 2.58 15.63
C VAL A 261 -10.39 3.87 16.34
N ILE A 262 -11.36 3.80 17.26
CA ILE A 262 -11.74 4.93 18.12
C ILE A 262 -10.57 5.37 19.01
N ASP A 263 -9.89 4.42 19.66
CA ASP A 263 -8.77 4.72 20.55
C ASP A 263 -7.65 5.45 19.80
N PHE A 264 -7.27 4.97 18.62
CA PHE A 264 -6.26 5.62 17.79
C PHE A 264 -6.73 6.97 17.25
N ASP A 265 -7.98 7.07 16.80
CA ASP A 265 -8.54 8.34 16.35
C ASP A 265 -8.51 9.38 17.49
N ASN A 266 -8.82 8.99 18.73
CA ASN A 266 -8.71 9.85 19.90
C ASN A 266 -7.26 10.25 20.23
N GLU A 267 -6.28 9.37 20.02
CA GLU A 267 -4.85 9.73 20.11
C GLU A 267 -4.50 10.81 19.08
N VAL A 268 -4.98 10.67 17.84
CA VAL A 268 -4.77 11.63 16.75
C VAL A 268 -5.46 12.95 17.03
N ARG A 269 -6.76 12.95 17.39
CA ARG A 269 -7.57 14.14 17.71
C ARG A 269 -6.92 15.00 18.78
N LYS A 270 -6.29 14.36 19.77
CA LYS A 270 -5.56 15.04 20.85
C LYS A 270 -4.24 15.65 20.37
N ALA A 271 -3.55 15.00 19.44
CA ALA A 271 -2.27 15.44 18.89
C ALA A 271 -2.42 16.43 17.72
N SER A 272 -3.62 16.53 17.13
CA SER A 272 -3.87 17.34 15.95
C SER A 272 -4.03 18.84 16.27
N THR A 273 -3.76 19.66 15.26
CA THR A 273 -4.04 21.10 15.24
C THR A 273 -4.97 21.42 14.05
N PRO A 274 -6.21 21.90 14.29
CA PRO A 274 -6.82 22.09 15.60
C PRO A 274 -7.05 20.77 16.33
N THR A 275 -7.08 20.84 17.66
CA THR A 275 -7.45 19.69 18.51
C THR A 275 -8.95 19.45 18.38
N LEU A 276 -9.33 18.19 18.20
CA LEU A 276 -10.74 17.80 18.11
C LEU A 276 -11.20 17.14 19.43
N PRO A 277 -12.50 17.26 19.79
CA PRO A 277 -13.05 16.53 20.93
C PRO A 277 -12.91 15.02 20.73
N ALA A 278 -12.60 14.30 21.81
CA ALA A 278 -12.60 12.85 21.81
C ALA A 278 -14.02 12.32 21.53
N ARG A 279 -14.10 11.19 20.82
CA ARG A 279 -15.35 10.49 20.52
C ARG A 279 -15.49 9.23 21.37
N ASN A 280 -16.73 8.85 21.65
CA ASN A 280 -17.06 7.58 22.27
C ASN A 280 -17.21 6.48 21.20
N PRO A 281 -17.14 5.19 21.59
CA PRO A 281 -17.51 4.09 20.71
C PRO A 281 -18.93 4.23 20.16
N ASP A 282 -19.08 3.90 18.89
CA ASP A 282 -20.34 4.02 18.15
C ASP A 282 -20.81 2.65 17.62
N GLU A 283 -21.98 2.63 16.99
CA GLU A 283 -22.64 1.43 16.49
C GLU A 283 -21.78 0.60 15.54
N THR A 284 -20.85 1.24 14.84
CA THR A 284 -19.89 0.61 13.92
C THR A 284 -18.49 0.44 14.51
N HIS A 285 -18.15 1.20 15.54
CA HIS A 285 -16.81 1.26 16.12
C HIS A 285 -16.80 0.99 17.63
N ASN A 286 -17.14 -0.25 18.00
CA ASN A 286 -17.11 -0.69 19.39
C ASN A 286 -16.44 -2.07 19.53
N SER A 287 -16.25 -2.51 20.78
CA SER A 287 -15.47 -3.72 21.09
C SER A 287 -16.12 -5.02 20.65
N THR A 288 -17.41 -5.01 20.33
CA THR A 288 -18.14 -6.17 19.80
C THR A 288 -18.21 -6.21 18.28
N VAL A 289 -17.86 -5.11 17.61
CA VAL A 289 -17.79 -5.05 16.15
C VAL A 289 -16.37 -5.38 15.72
N THR A 290 -16.24 -6.44 14.92
CA THR A 290 -15.02 -6.72 14.18
C THR A 290 -15.19 -6.26 12.74
N SER A 291 -14.11 -5.91 12.08
CA SER A 291 -14.17 -5.37 10.71
C SER A 291 -14.78 -6.32 9.68
N GLY A 292 -14.70 -7.64 9.89
CA GLY A 292 -15.38 -8.65 9.07
C GLY A 292 -16.90 -8.74 9.30
N THR A 293 -17.44 -8.03 10.29
CA THR A 293 -18.88 -7.99 10.63
C THR A 293 -19.52 -6.62 10.41
N GLY A 294 -18.74 -5.58 10.04
CA GLY A 294 -19.19 -4.20 10.21
C GLY A 294 -18.57 -3.12 9.30
N ALA A 295 -17.86 -3.46 8.24
CA ALA A 295 -17.71 -2.52 7.13
C ALA A 295 -19.01 -2.56 6.32
N VAL A 296 -19.68 -1.41 6.17
CA VAL A 296 -21.04 -1.18 5.64
C VAL A 296 -21.17 -1.54 4.15
N TRP A 297 -20.87 -2.78 3.76
CA TRP A 297 -20.80 -3.20 2.35
C TRP A 297 -21.74 -4.35 1.97
N GLU A 298 -22.70 -4.74 2.81
CA GLU A 298 -23.66 -5.80 2.46
C GLU A 298 -25.16 -5.45 2.60
N GLN A 299 -25.56 -4.18 2.78
CA GLN A 299 -26.99 -3.82 2.81
C GLN A 299 -27.38 -2.56 2.01
N GLN A 300 -26.96 -2.49 0.74
CA GLN A 300 -27.74 -1.76 -0.28
C GLN A 300 -28.06 -2.69 -1.45
#